data_AF-A0A2D7GZT1-F1
#
_entry.id   AF-A0A2D7GZT1-F1
#
_cell.length_a   1.000
_cell.length_b   1.000
_cell.length_c   1.000
_cell.angle_alpha   90.00
_cell.angle_beta   90.00
_cell.angle_gamma   90.00
#
_symmetry.space_group_name_H-M   'P 1'
#
loop_
_entity.id
_entity.type
_entity.pdbx_description
1 polymer ?
#
loop_
_entity_poly.entity_id
_entity_poly.type
_entity_poly.pdbx_seq_one_letter_code
_entity_poly.pdbx_strand_id
1 'polypeptide(L)'
;MSEISAIGNTVVGNVRPTSATTPTTVVEVAAPAVGCGTTTTVDLVDFSEHAQMLEKVRQLPEVRQERIDSIKEAIANDTYLSDAKINTAFERLIDEVAG
;
A
#
# COMPACT_ATOMS: atom_id res chain seq x y z
N MET A 1 -57.84 -17.68 1.24
CA MET A 1 -56.93 -18.83 1.08
C MET A 1 -55.82 -18.40 0.15
N SER A 2 -54.59 -18.42 0.67
CA SER A 2 -53.27 -18.32 0.00
C SER A 2 -53.02 -17.19 -1.00
N GLU A 3 -52.38 -16.12 -0.54
CA GLU A 3 -51.59 -15.22 -1.38
C GLU A 3 -50.10 -15.59 -1.19
N ILE A 4 -49.41 -15.90 -2.28
CA ILE A 4 -47.99 -16.29 -2.31
C ILE A 4 -47.15 -15.01 -2.31
N SER A 5 -46.47 -14.68 -1.22
CA SER A 5 -45.39 -13.68 -1.26
C SER A 5 -44.07 -14.36 -1.61
N ALA A 6 -43.78 -14.46 -2.91
CA ALA A 6 -42.41 -14.59 -3.38
C ALA A 6 -41.74 -13.21 -3.27
N ILE A 7 -40.75 -13.12 -2.38
CA ILE A 7 -39.91 -11.94 -2.20
C ILE A 7 -38.97 -11.85 -3.41
N GLY A 8 -39.34 -11.01 -4.37
CA GLY A 8 -38.49 -10.59 -5.49
C GLY A 8 -37.69 -9.36 -5.09
N ASN A 9 -36.43 -9.57 -4.80
CA ASN A 9 -35.37 -8.59 -4.61
C ASN A 9 -35.37 -7.49 -5.68
N THR A 10 -35.43 -6.22 -5.27
CA THR A 10 -34.63 -5.07 -5.78
C THR A 10 -35.20 -3.75 -5.25
N VAL A 11 -34.63 -3.24 -4.15
CA VAL A 11 -34.73 -1.81 -3.84
C VAL A 11 -33.73 -1.10 -4.75
N VAL A 12 -34.21 -0.54 -5.86
CA VAL A 12 -33.47 0.46 -6.62
C VAL A 12 -34.14 1.80 -6.34
N GLY A 13 -33.42 2.67 -5.66
CA GLY A 13 -33.88 4.01 -5.28
C GLY A 13 -34.29 4.86 -6.49
N ASN A 14 -35.21 5.78 -6.25
CA ASN A 14 -35.96 6.51 -7.25
C ASN A 14 -35.05 7.39 -8.13
N VAL A 15 -34.95 7.06 -9.42
CA VAL A 15 -34.47 8.01 -10.45
C VAL A 15 -35.66 8.72 -11.07
N ARG A 16 -35.67 10.05 -10.96
CA ARG A 16 -36.71 10.93 -11.47
C ARG A 16 -36.46 11.20 -12.96
N PRO A 17 -37.38 10.88 -13.88
CA PRO A 17 -37.24 11.31 -15.27
C PRO A 17 -37.64 12.79 -15.36
N THR A 18 -36.72 13.66 -15.78
CA THR A 18 -37.05 15.05 -16.14
C THR A 18 -37.34 15.12 -17.63
N SER A 19 -38.55 15.54 -17.97
CA SER A 19 -39.06 15.70 -19.33
C SER A 19 -38.29 16.77 -20.12
N ALA A 20 -38.16 16.55 -21.43
CA ALA A 20 -37.62 17.51 -22.39
C ALA A 20 -38.60 18.65 -22.70
N THR A 21 -38.08 19.87 -22.89
CA THR A 21 -38.70 20.98 -23.63
C THR A 21 -37.60 21.85 -24.28
N THR A 22 -37.55 21.88 -25.62
CA THR A 22 -36.79 22.82 -26.49
C THR A 22 -37.58 24.12 -26.73
N PRO A 23 -37.09 25.12 -27.50
CA PRO A 23 -35.83 25.88 -27.45
C PRO A 23 -36.11 27.41 -27.48
N THR A 24 -35.30 28.32 -26.89
CA THR A 24 -35.34 29.75 -27.28
C THR A 24 -34.05 30.50 -26.91
N THR A 25 -33.58 31.27 -27.89
CA THR A 25 -32.59 32.36 -27.90
C THR A 25 -31.11 32.06 -27.68
N VAL A 26 -30.39 32.10 -28.81
CA VAL A 26 -28.95 32.28 -28.95
C VAL A 26 -28.58 33.67 -28.45
N VAL A 27 -27.67 33.75 -27.47
CA VAL A 27 -26.84 34.93 -27.25
C VAL A 27 -25.40 34.45 -27.19
N GLU A 28 -24.68 34.81 -28.25
CA GLU A 28 -23.24 34.64 -28.46
C GLU A 28 -22.49 35.68 -27.63
N VAL A 29 -21.58 35.25 -26.73
CA VAL A 29 -20.41 36.03 -26.25
C VAL A 29 -19.25 35.07 -25.95
N ALA A 30 -18.05 35.46 -26.36
CA ALA A 30 -16.84 34.67 -26.55
C ALA A 30 -15.95 34.40 -25.31
N ALA A 31 -15.08 33.39 -25.49
CA ALA A 31 -13.76 33.09 -24.88
C ALA A 31 -13.67 32.28 -23.55
N PRO A 32 -12.56 31.54 -23.26
CA PRO A 32 -11.57 30.86 -24.12
C PRO A 32 -11.70 29.32 -24.05
N ALA A 33 -11.18 28.60 -25.04
CA ALA A 33 -11.12 27.14 -25.03
C ALA A 33 -10.09 26.64 -24.00
N VAL A 34 -10.53 26.43 -22.76
CA VAL A 34 -9.83 25.55 -21.82
C VAL A 34 -10.06 24.14 -22.30
N GLY A 35 -8.98 23.48 -22.73
CA GLY A 35 -9.00 22.12 -23.23
C GLY A 35 -9.83 21.22 -22.30
N CYS A 36 -10.88 20.63 -22.86
CA CYS A 36 -11.67 19.61 -22.21
C CYS A 36 -10.79 18.37 -22.08
N GLY A 37 -9.94 18.36 -21.04
CA GLY A 37 -9.31 17.14 -20.56
C GLY A 37 -10.43 16.29 -20.00
N THR A 38 -10.78 15.21 -20.70
CA THR A 38 -11.67 14.18 -20.17
C THR A 38 -11.07 13.67 -18.88
N THR A 39 -11.57 14.14 -17.74
CA THR A 39 -11.25 13.58 -16.43
C THR A 39 -11.95 12.23 -16.34
N THR A 40 -11.34 11.21 -16.92
CA THR A 40 -11.64 9.82 -16.59
C THR A 40 -11.38 9.65 -15.10
N THR A 41 -12.45 9.57 -14.31
CA THR A 41 -12.37 9.18 -12.91
C THR A 41 -11.85 7.74 -12.88
N VAL A 42 -10.56 7.59 -12.59
CA VAL A 42 -9.93 6.29 -12.45
C VAL A 42 -10.27 5.78 -11.06
N ASP A 43 -10.87 4.60 -10.99
CA ASP A 43 -11.08 3.90 -9.72
C ASP A 43 -9.72 3.51 -9.13
N LEU A 44 -9.45 3.93 -7.90
CA LEU A 44 -8.19 3.68 -7.22
C LEU A 44 -8.39 2.53 -6.24
N VAL A 45 -7.50 1.54 -6.31
CA VAL A 45 -7.50 0.37 -5.44
C VAL A 45 -6.24 0.42 -4.60
N ASP A 46 -6.40 0.63 -3.29
CA ASP A 46 -5.29 0.64 -2.34
C ASP A 46 -5.18 -0.69 -1.58
N PHE A 47 -3.94 -1.05 -1.22
CA PHE A 47 -3.68 -2.19 -0.34
C PHE A 47 -3.86 -1.81 1.12
N SER A 48 -4.54 -2.67 1.88
CA SER A 48 -4.61 -2.56 3.34
C SER A 48 -3.21 -2.52 3.97
N GLU A 49 -3.04 -1.70 5.00
CA GLU A 49 -1.78 -1.59 5.76
C GLU A 49 -1.26 -2.95 6.25
N HIS A 50 -2.17 -3.85 6.66
CA HIS A 50 -1.80 -5.20 7.09
C HIS A 50 -1.20 -6.04 5.97
N ALA A 51 -1.69 -5.91 4.74
CA ALA A 51 -1.14 -6.61 3.57
C ALA A 51 0.28 -6.10 3.26
N GLN A 52 0.49 -4.78 3.35
CA GLN A 52 1.82 -4.18 3.17
C GLN A 52 2.80 -4.65 4.25
N MET A 53 2.36 -4.78 5.50
CA MET A 53 3.19 -5.29 6.59
C MET A 53 3.56 -6.77 6.38
N LEU A 54 2.61 -7.61 6.00
CA LEU A 54 2.86 -9.03 5.72
C LEU A 54 3.83 -9.23 4.56
N GLU A 55 3.72 -8.40 3.52
CA GLU A 55 4.65 -8.42 2.40
C GLU A 55 6.08 -8.07 2.83
N LYS A 56 6.25 -7.06 3.68
CA LYS A 56 7.57 -6.73 4.26
C LYS A 56 8.15 -7.90 5.07
N VAL A 57 7.33 -8.58 5.86
CA VAL A 57 7.76 -9.76 6.63
C VAL A 57 8.18 -10.90 5.71
N ARG A 58 7.43 -11.13 4.62
CA ARG A 58 7.74 -12.16 3.63
C ARG A 58 9.03 -11.89 2.86
N GLN A 59 9.38 -10.62 2.66
CA GLN A 59 10.63 -10.21 2.02
C GLN A 59 11.85 -10.30 2.94
N LEU A 60 11.66 -10.53 4.24
CA LEU A 60 12.79 -10.74 5.13
C LEU A 60 13.54 -12.01 4.71
N PRO A 61 14.87 -11.92 4.50
CA PRO A 61 15.65 -13.09 4.16
C PRO A 61 15.57 -14.12 5.28
N GLU A 62 15.66 -15.40 4.91
CA GLU A 62 15.68 -16.47 5.88
C GLU A 62 16.80 -16.24 6.89
N VAL A 63 16.41 -16.29 8.17
CA VAL A 63 17.37 -16.12 9.26
C VAL A 63 18.30 -17.32 9.24
N ARG A 64 19.61 -17.07 9.18
CA ARG A 64 20.63 -18.12 9.27
C ARG A 64 20.73 -18.63 10.71
N GLN A 65 19.74 -19.41 11.13
CA GLN A 65 19.54 -19.84 12.51
C GLN A 65 20.77 -20.55 13.08
N GLU A 66 21.41 -21.41 12.28
CA GLU A 66 22.67 -22.10 12.64
C GLU A 66 23.81 -21.13 13.02
N ARG A 67 23.94 -20.01 12.29
CA ARG A 67 24.95 -18.99 12.61
C ARG A 67 24.61 -18.24 13.89
N ILE A 68 23.34 -18.01 14.15
CA ILE A 68 22.88 -17.37 15.39
C ILE A 68 23.17 -18.27 16.57
N ASP A 69 22.83 -19.55 16.46
CA ASP A 69 22.96 -20.50 17.57
C ASP A 69 24.44 -20.73 17.92
N SER A 70 25.31 -20.87 16.92
CA SER A 70 26.77 -20.95 17.13
C SER A 70 27.37 -19.70 17.77
N ILE A 71 26.92 -18.50 17.38
CA ILE A 71 27.36 -17.25 18.01
C ILE A 71 26.86 -17.16 19.45
N LYS A 72 25.60 -17.54 19.72
CA LYS A 72 25.04 -17.57 21.08
C LYS A 72 25.83 -18.50 21.99
N GLU A 73 26.19 -19.68 21.49
CA GLU A 73 27.03 -20.63 22.23
C GLU A 73 28.43 -20.06 22.51
N ALA A 74 29.06 -19.42 21.52
CA ALA A 74 30.36 -18.77 21.70
C ALA A 74 30.32 -17.63 22.74
N ILE A 75 29.20 -16.88 22.80
CA ILE A 75 28.99 -15.84 23.81
C ILE A 75 28.79 -16.46 25.20
N ALA A 76 27.96 -17.51 25.30
CA ALA A 76 27.73 -18.20 26.58
C ALA A 76 29.02 -18.82 27.15
N ASN A 77 29.93 -19.24 26.27
CA ASN A 77 31.24 -19.79 26.62
C ASN A 77 32.33 -18.70 26.79
N ASP A 78 31.98 -17.42 26.74
CA ASP A 78 32.92 -16.27 26.79
C ASP A 78 34.06 -16.30 25.74
N THR A 79 33.90 -17.08 24.67
CA THR A 79 34.91 -17.26 23.61
C THR A 79 34.65 -16.37 22.39
N TYR A 80 33.52 -15.67 22.35
CA TYR A 80 33.17 -14.80 21.24
C TYR A 80 34.04 -13.53 21.17
N LEU A 81 34.42 -12.97 22.32
CA LEU A 81 35.18 -11.73 22.45
C LEU A 81 36.69 -12.03 22.53
N SER A 82 37.31 -12.28 21.38
CA SER A 82 38.77 -12.39 21.28
C SER A 82 39.42 -11.06 20.92
N ASP A 83 40.67 -10.86 21.33
CA ASP A 83 41.45 -9.65 21.03
C ASP A 83 41.51 -9.36 19.52
N ALA A 84 41.63 -10.41 18.70
CA ALA A 84 41.63 -10.28 17.25
C ALA A 84 40.31 -9.71 16.70
N LYS A 85 39.16 -10.19 17.20
CA LYS A 85 37.83 -9.69 16.79
C LYS A 85 37.62 -8.26 17.24
N ILE A 86 38.13 -7.89 18.42
CA ILE A 86 38.07 -6.53 18.96
C ILE A 86 38.90 -5.58 18.11
N ASN A 87 40.15 -5.92 17.80
CA ASN A 87 41.02 -5.08 16.98
C ASN A 87 40.40 -4.84 15.59
N THR A 88 39.90 -5.89 14.93
CA THR A 88 39.22 -5.75 13.65
C THR A 88 37.93 -4.91 13.74
N ALA A 89 37.19 -5.00 14.84
CA ALA A 89 36.01 -4.17 15.04
C ALA A 89 36.39 -2.69 15.20
N PHE A 90 37.47 -2.39 15.93
CA PHE A 90 38.00 -1.03 16.06
C PHE A 90 38.51 -0.48 14.74
N GLU A 91 39.27 -1.26 13.96
CA GLU A 91 39.74 -0.84 12.63
C GLU A 91 38.56 -0.46 11.72
N ARG A 92 37.53 -1.32 11.65
CA ARG A 92 36.32 -1.04 10.85
C ARG A 92 35.56 0.19 11.33
N LEU A 93 35.47 0.40 12.64
CA LEU A 93 34.80 1.57 13.21
C LEU A 93 35.55 2.86 12.84
N ILE A 94 36.89 2.84 12.90
CA ILE A 94 37.72 3.98 12.49
C ILE A 94 37.54 4.25 11.00
N ASP A 95 37.55 3.21 10.16
CA ASP A 95 37.33 3.34 8.71
C ASP A 95 35.95 3.93 8.40
N GLU A 96 34.90 3.55 9.13
CA GLU A 96 33.54 4.07 8.96
C GLU A 96 33.40 5.54 9.38
N VAL A 97 34.10 5.96 10.45
CA VAL A 97 34.02 7.34 10.95
C VAL A 97 34.94 8.29 10.18
N ALA A 98 36.05 7.79 9.65
CA ALA A 98 37.02 8.59 8.90
C ALA A 98 36.74 8.68 7.39
N GLY A 99 35.89 7.80 6.85
CA GLY A 99 35.40 7.82 5.46
C GLY A 99 34.20 8.73 5.27
#